data_AF-A0A6L7LAA8-F1
#
_entry.id   AF-A0A6L7LAA8-F1
#
_cell.length_a   1.000
_cell.length_b   1.000
_cell.length_c   1.000
_cell.angle_alpha   90.00
_cell.angle_beta   90.00
_cell.angle_gamma   90.00
#
_symmetry.space_group_name_H-M   'P 1'
#
loop_
_entity.id
_entity.type
_entity.pdbx_description
1 polymer ?
#
loop_
_entity_poly.entity_id
_entity_poly.type
_entity_poly.pdbx_seq_one_letter_code
_entity_poly.pdbx_strand_id
1 'polypeptide(L)' 'MKDSQKRGHGYSYILDHIAPRMLSRGFTPEGVHDILVSNPAEVLTFR' A
#
# COMPACT_ATOMS: atom_id res chain seq x y z
N MET A 1 32.48 4.51 -6.98
CA MET A 1 31.81 4.12 -5.72
C MET A 1 30.32 4.23 -5.95
N LYS A 2 29.55 3.15 -5.72
CA LYS A 2 28.09 3.14 -5.88
C LYS A 2 27.48 3.76 -4.61
N ASP A 3 27.05 5.00 -4.70
CA ASP A 3 26.37 5.65 -3.59
C ASP A 3 24.99 5.02 -3.38
N SER A 4 24.77 4.63 -2.14
CA SER A 4 23.61 3.93 -1.61
C SER A 4 22.38 4.84 -1.69
N GLN A 5 21.56 4.67 -2.74
CA GLN A 5 20.25 5.32 -2.84
C GLN A 5 19.38 4.77 -1.70
N LYS A 6 19.28 5.55 -0.63
CA LYS A 6 18.43 5.27 0.54
C LYS A 6 17.03 4.91 0.04
N ARG A 7 16.62 3.66 0.27
CA ARG A 7 15.31 3.06 -0.10
C ARG A 7 14.15 3.64 0.73
N GLY A 8 14.20 4.93 1.05
CA GLY A 8 13.17 5.64 1.78
C GLY A 8 12.22 6.29 0.78
N HIS A 9 11.17 5.58 0.40
CA HIS A 9 10.15 6.12 -0.49
C HIS A 9 9.12 7.01 0.22
N GLY A 10 9.19 7.15 1.54
CA GLY A 10 8.23 7.90 2.34
C GLY A 10 6.88 7.18 2.47
N TYR A 11 5.92 7.84 3.14
CA TYR A 11 4.59 7.26 3.42
C TYR A 11 3.73 7.08 2.16
N SER A 12 4.03 7.77 1.05
CA SER A 12 3.24 7.66 -0.18
C SER A 12 3.56 6.41 -1.00
N TYR A 13 4.64 5.68 -0.70
CA TYR A 13 5.11 4.55 -1.52
C TYR A 13 4.05 3.49 -1.79
N ILE A 14 3.24 3.18 -0.78
CA ILE A 14 2.18 2.18 -0.89
C ILE A 14 1.15 2.64 -1.92
N LEU A 15 0.73 3.91 -1.86
CA LEU A 15 -0.25 4.47 -2.78
C LEU A 15 0.31 4.66 -4.19
N ASP A 16 1.55 5.14 -4.29
CA ASP A 16 2.15 5.51 -5.57
C ASP A 16 2.66 4.29 -6.37
N HIS A 17 3.03 3.19 -5.69
CA HIS A 17 3.73 2.07 -6.34
C HIS A 17 3.10 0.71 -6.03
N ILE A 18 2.65 0.47 -4.80
CA ILE A 18 2.17 -0.86 -4.40
C ILE A 18 0.72 -1.06 -4.83
N ALA A 19 -0.18 -0.12 -4.55
CA ALA A 19 -1.58 -0.21 -4.95
C ALA A 19 -1.77 -0.34 -6.48
N PRO A 20 -1.09 0.46 -7.33
CA PRO A 20 -1.14 0.26 -8.78
C PRO A 20 -0.60 -1.11 -9.22
N ARG A 21 0.44 -1.61 -8.56
CA ARG A 21 1.01 -2.95 -8.83
C ARG A 21 0.08 -4.07 -8.40
N MET A 22 -0.73 -3.89 -7.35
CA MET A 22 -1.75 -4.86 -6.97
C MET A 22 -2.82 -4.96 -8.05
N LEU A 23 -3.33 -3.82 -8.53
CA LEU A 23 -4.31 -3.79 -9.62
C LEU A 23 -3.75 -4.42 -10.90
N SER A 24 -2.50 -4.12 -11.28
CA SER A 24 -1.89 -4.73 -12.48
C SER A 24 -1.65 -6.23 -12.36
N ARG A 25 -1.71 -6.78 -11.14
CA ARG A 25 -1.62 -8.22 -10.85
C ARG A 25 -2.98 -8.89 -10.71
N GLY A 26 -4.08 -8.18 -10.95
CA GLY A 26 -5.43 -8.74 -10.98
C GLY A 26 -6.19 -8.69 -9.65
N PHE A 27 -5.71 -7.93 -8.67
CA PHE A 27 -6.53 -7.61 -7.50
C PHE A 27 -7.69 -6.70 -7.95
N THR A 28 -8.88 -6.91 -7.38
CA THR A 28 -10.02 -6.02 -7.64
C THR A 28 -9.84 -4.69 -6.92
N PRO A 29 -10.43 -3.59 -7.42
CA PRO A 29 -10.44 -2.31 -6.70
C PRO A 29 -10.96 -2.43 -5.27
N GLU A 30 -12.01 -3.24 -5.06
CA GLU A 30 -12.60 -3.51 -3.74
C GLU A 30 -11.61 -4.26 -2.85
N GLY A 31 -10.91 -5.26 -3.37
CA GLY A 31 -9.90 -5.99 -2.60
C GLY A 31 -8.70 -5.11 -2.20
N VAL A 32 -8.29 -4.18 -3.06
CA VAL A 32 -7.28 -3.18 -2.70
C VAL A 32 -7.81 -2.23 -1.62
N HIS A 33 -9.07 -1.80 -1.72
CA HIS A 33 -9.72 -0.97 -0.70
C HIS A 33 -9.77 -1.68 0.66
N ASP A 34 -10.13 -2.96 0.69
CA ASP A 34 -10.18 -3.72 1.93
C ASP A 34 -8.81 -3.82 2.61
N ILE A 35 -7.75 -4.04 1.82
CA ILE A 35 -6.37 -4.10 2.34
C ILE A 35 -5.91 -2.76 2.91
N LEU A 36 -6.25 -1.64 2.24
CA LEU A 36 -5.74 -0.32 2.60
C LEU A 36 -6.62 0.43 3.61
N VAL A 37 -7.91 0.11 3.69
CA VAL A 37 -8.90 0.91 4.44
C VAL A 37 -9.72 0.03 5.37
N SER A 38 -10.49 -0.93 4.86
CA SER A 38 -11.45 -1.71 5.66
C SER A 38 -10.76 -2.50 6.77
N ASN A 39 -9.76 -3.31 6.42
CA ASN A 39 -9.07 -4.18 7.39
C ASN A 39 -8.34 -3.36 8.46
N PRO A 40 -7.55 -2.31 8.13
CA PRO A 40 -6.96 -1.45 9.14
C PRO A 40 -7.99 -0.74 10.02
N ALA A 41 -9.10 -0.27 9.45
CA ALA A 41 -10.16 0.37 10.22
C ALA A 41 -10.77 -0.59 11.25
N GLU A 42 -11.04 -1.84 10.87
CA GLU A 42 -11.54 -2.86 11.80
C GLU A 42 -10.54 -3.20 12.91
N VAL A 43 -9.25 -3.27 12.59
CA VAL A 43 -8.20 -3.62 13.56
C VAL A 43 -7.89 -2.45 14.52
N LEU A 44 -7.98 -1.21 14.05
CA LEU A 44 -7.51 -0.03 14.77
C LEU A 44 -8.63 0.80 15.41
N THR A 45 -9.90 0.45 15.19
CA THR A 45 -11.02 1.06 15.90
C THR A 45 -11.47 0.18 17.06
N PHE A 46 -11.54 0.77 18.26
CA PHE A 46 -12.14 0.12 19.42
C PHE A 46 -13.66 0.35 19.40
N ARG A 47 -14.43 -0.72 19.60
CA ARG A 47 -15.89 -0.68 19.72
C ARG A 47 -16.30 -0.75 21.18
#